data_AF-A0A8H6KPU3-F1
#
_entry.id   AF-A0A8H6KPU3-F1
#
_cell.length_a   1.000
_cell.length_b   1.000
_cell.length_c   1.000
_cell.angle_alpha   90.00
_cell.angle_beta   90.00
_cell.angle_gamma   90.00
#
_symmetry.space_group_name_H-M   'P 1'
#
loop_
_entity.id
_entity.type
_entity.pdbx_description
1 polymer ?
#
loop_
_entity_poly.entity_id
_entity_poly.type
_entity_poly.pdbx_seq_one_letter_code
_entity_poly.pdbx_strand_id
1 'polypeptide(L)'
;MVTPTRVTLHGPELEPLNRILRKYPDHSDYFMRVQFCDEDGADLFVTPKASFDQVFHRYRDILKNGISVAGRIYQFLGFSHSSLRSHAAWFLAPFYFRGELQLYQNIIKSLIQIPAKCAARIGQAFSETPSFISLEETGIQWRNIPDVKKQDGDIQRIFSDGVGTISQDALELTWPRLLQGGSIPTCLQIRWGGVKGMLSLDTRLRGRVMCIRTESMEKFPSRDKHNLEICDAASRPLRLVLNRQMIKIMEDLGVENSFFLRLQAIELDRLRAVTTDAYNTGTFLHMQGIGLNCFLPTFIKALDKYGIDYRQDDFLRIVVESVVLRELRLLKHKARIPVSKGVTLFGIMDETGSEGG
;
A
#
# COMPACT_ATOMS: atom_id res chain seq x y z
N MET A 1 -11.73 8.72 -15.56
CA MET A 1 -11.87 7.29 -15.89
C MET A 1 -12.02 7.14 -17.41
N VAL A 2 -11.47 6.07 -17.96
CA VAL A 2 -11.53 5.71 -19.38
C VAL A 2 -12.25 4.37 -19.47
N THR A 3 -13.39 4.37 -20.15
CA THR A 3 -14.21 3.18 -20.36
C THR A 3 -14.19 2.78 -21.84
N PRO A 4 -14.77 1.61 -22.21
CA PRO A 4 -14.82 1.19 -23.61
C PRO A 4 -15.46 2.22 -24.54
N THR A 5 -16.47 2.96 -24.07
CA THR A 5 -17.23 3.88 -24.93
C THR A 5 -16.96 5.36 -24.66
N ARG A 6 -16.51 5.74 -23.46
CA ARG A 6 -16.38 7.15 -23.07
C ARG A 6 -15.18 7.45 -22.18
N VAL A 7 -14.98 8.73 -21.91
CA VAL A 7 -14.04 9.23 -20.89
C VAL A 7 -14.85 10.11 -19.96
N THR A 8 -14.77 9.86 -18.66
CA THR A 8 -15.44 10.65 -17.63
C THR A 8 -14.40 11.31 -16.73
N LEU A 9 -14.61 12.58 -16.38
CA LEU A 9 -13.74 13.32 -15.49
C LEU A 9 -14.33 13.31 -14.08
N HIS A 10 -13.51 13.00 -13.09
CA HIS A 10 -13.88 12.93 -11.68
C HIS A 10 -12.90 13.77 -10.86
N GLY A 11 -13.38 14.29 -9.73
CA GLY A 11 -12.61 15.11 -8.81
C GLY A 11 -12.86 16.62 -8.92
N PRO A 12 -11.98 17.46 -8.32
CA PRO A 12 -10.69 17.08 -7.72
C PRO A 12 -10.84 16.20 -6.46
N GLU A 13 -10.09 15.11 -6.40
CA GLU A 13 -10.02 14.20 -5.25
C GLU A 13 -8.64 14.27 -4.58
N LEU A 14 -8.59 14.03 -3.27
CA LEU A 14 -7.33 13.95 -2.54
C LEU A 14 -6.63 12.63 -2.85
N GLU A 15 -5.42 12.72 -3.40
CA GLU A 15 -4.59 11.57 -3.76
C GLU A 15 -3.31 11.54 -2.89
N PRO A 16 -2.90 10.37 -2.36
CA PRO A 16 -1.62 10.25 -1.68
C PRO A 16 -0.46 10.61 -2.62
N LEU A 17 0.41 11.50 -2.15
CA LEU A 17 1.57 11.93 -2.94
C LEU A 17 2.55 10.76 -3.14
N ASN A 18 3.06 10.63 -4.36
CA ASN A 18 4.21 9.78 -4.68
C ASN A 18 5.48 10.64 -4.86
N ARG A 19 6.64 10.00 -5.06
CA ARG A 19 7.93 10.70 -5.18
C ARG A 19 7.95 11.76 -6.28
N ILE A 20 7.28 11.49 -7.41
CA ILE A 20 7.24 12.42 -8.55
C ILE A 20 6.38 13.63 -8.22
N LEU A 21 5.17 13.42 -7.69
CA LEU A 21 4.28 14.51 -7.32
C LEU A 21 4.93 15.44 -6.28
N ARG A 22 5.69 14.90 -5.33
CA ARG A 22 6.41 15.70 -4.32
C ARG A 22 7.51 16.60 -4.88
N LYS A 23 8.09 16.26 -6.03
CA LYS A 23 9.10 17.13 -6.66
C LYS A 23 8.49 18.41 -7.21
N TYR A 24 7.17 18.42 -7.42
CA TYR A 24 6.44 19.51 -8.05
C TYR A 24 5.17 19.86 -7.23
N PRO A 25 5.33 20.32 -5.96
CA PRO A 25 4.21 20.49 -5.03
C PRO A 25 3.17 21.50 -5.53
N ASP A 26 3.62 22.57 -6.20
CA ASP A 26 2.75 23.64 -6.73
C ASP A 26 2.22 23.36 -8.15
N HIS A 27 2.44 22.15 -8.67
CA HIS A 27 2.08 21.76 -10.05
C HIS A 27 1.27 20.46 -10.08
N SER A 28 0.59 20.12 -8.98
CA SER A 28 -0.21 18.90 -8.87
C SER A 28 -1.33 18.83 -9.92
N ASP A 29 -1.84 19.98 -10.37
CA ASP A 29 -2.85 20.13 -11.42
C ASP A 29 -2.37 19.71 -12.82
N TYR A 30 -1.06 19.55 -13.02
CA TYR A 30 -0.47 19.01 -14.25
C TYR A 30 -0.38 17.48 -14.26
N PHE A 31 -0.71 16.82 -13.14
CA PHE A 31 -0.75 15.38 -13.05
C PHE A 31 -2.19 14.88 -13.01
N MET A 32 -2.45 13.79 -13.73
CA MET A 32 -3.77 13.18 -13.78
C MET A 32 -3.66 11.67 -13.58
N ARG A 33 -4.44 11.15 -12.64
CA ARG A 33 -4.63 9.70 -12.49
C ARG A 33 -5.71 9.24 -13.45
N VAL A 34 -5.37 8.28 -14.31
CA VAL A 34 -6.26 7.71 -15.31
C VAL A 34 -6.49 6.24 -14.97
N GLN A 35 -7.73 5.88 -14.69
CA GLN A 35 -8.17 4.50 -14.51
C GLN A 35 -8.88 4.00 -15.76
N PHE A 36 -8.51 2.79 -16.21
CA PHE A 36 -9.14 2.06 -17.29
C PHE A 36 -10.05 1.00 -16.70
N CYS A 37 -11.35 1.07 -16.98
CA CYS A 37 -12.37 0.26 -16.34
C CYS A 37 -13.53 -0.03 -17.30
N ASP A 38 -14.50 -0.82 -16.88
CA ASP A 38 -15.77 -0.97 -17.59
C ASP A 38 -16.70 0.24 -17.34
N GLU A 39 -17.87 0.27 -17.99
CA GLU A 39 -18.83 1.39 -17.92
C GLU A 39 -19.44 1.61 -16.52
N ASP A 40 -19.48 0.56 -15.71
CA ASP A 40 -19.93 0.59 -14.31
C ASP A 40 -18.79 0.94 -13.33
N GLY A 41 -17.58 1.17 -13.84
CA GLY A 41 -16.38 1.46 -13.06
C GLY A 41 -15.67 0.23 -12.50
N ALA A 42 -16.17 -0.99 -12.75
CA ALA A 42 -15.50 -2.23 -12.38
C ALA A 42 -14.31 -2.54 -13.30
N ASP A 43 -13.50 -3.53 -12.94
CA ASP A 43 -12.44 -4.01 -13.82
C ASP A 43 -13.06 -4.61 -15.09
N LEU A 44 -12.42 -4.37 -16.24
CA LEU A 44 -12.89 -4.89 -17.52
C LEU A 44 -12.94 -6.43 -17.48
N PHE A 45 -14.13 -7.00 -17.61
CA PHE A 45 -14.31 -8.45 -17.61
C PHE A 45 -13.94 -9.06 -18.97
N VAL A 46 -12.72 -9.58 -19.07
CA VAL A 46 -12.24 -10.23 -20.31
C VAL A 46 -12.75 -11.67 -20.38
N THR A 47 -13.56 -11.96 -21.40
CA THR A 47 -14.07 -13.31 -21.69
C THR A 47 -13.48 -13.85 -23.01
N PRO A 48 -13.09 -15.13 -23.08
CA PRO A 48 -12.64 -15.74 -24.33
C PRO A 48 -13.70 -15.76 -25.45
N LYS A 49 -14.97 -15.52 -25.10
CA LYS A 49 -16.12 -15.58 -26.02
C LYS A 49 -16.37 -14.28 -26.80
N ALA A 50 -15.61 -13.22 -26.53
CA ALA A 50 -15.76 -11.92 -27.19
C ALA A 50 -14.39 -11.35 -27.58
N SER A 51 -14.33 -10.64 -28.71
CA SER A 51 -13.15 -9.86 -29.05
C SER A 51 -13.16 -8.53 -28.28
N PHE A 52 -12.01 -8.20 -27.70
CA PHE A 52 -11.76 -6.93 -27.01
C PHE A 52 -10.82 -6.03 -27.82
N ASP A 53 -10.58 -6.34 -29.08
CA ASP A 53 -9.57 -5.65 -29.90
C ASP A 53 -9.88 -4.15 -30.03
N GLN A 54 -11.14 -3.79 -30.21
CA GLN A 54 -11.57 -2.39 -30.28
C GLN A 54 -11.35 -1.65 -28.96
N VAL A 55 -11.64 -2.30 -27.83
CA VAL A 55 -11.43 -1.74 -26.49
C VAL A 55 -9.93 -1.52 -26.24
N PHE A 56 -9.11 -2.53 -26.52
CA PHE A 56 -7.67 -2.42 -26.37
C PHE A 56 -7.05 -1.43 -27.35
N HIS A 57 -7.58 -1.31 -28.57
CA HIS A 57 -7.15 -0.30 -29.53
C HIS A 57 -7.40 1.10 -28.95
N ARG A 58 -8.62 1.37 -28.47
CA ARG A 58 -8.96 2.63 -27.80
C ARG A 58 -8.04 2.93 -26.61
N TYR A 59 -7.79 1.95 -25.75
CA TYR A 59 -6.91 2.15 -24.58
C TYR A 59 -5.48 2.45 -25.01
N ARG A 60 -4.96 1.76 -26.04
CA ARG A 60 -3.64 2.05 -26.62
C ARG A 60 -3.58 3.44 -27.23
N ASP A 61 -4.63 3.88 -27.92
CA ASP A 61 -4.68 5.22 -28.51
C ASP A 61 -4.60 6.29 -27.43
N ILE A 62 -5.33 6.12 -26.33
CA ILE A 62 -5.27 7.04 -25.19
C ILE A 62 -3.90 7.03 -24.52
N LEU A 63 -3.30 5.85 -24.32
CA LEU A 63 -1.95 5.73 -23.76
C LEU A 63 -0.88 6.38 -24.64
N LYS A 64 -1.04 6.35 -25.97
CA LYS A 64 -0.11 6.93 -26.94
C LYS A 64 -0.31 8.44 -27.12
N ASN A 65 -1.56 8.86 -27.33
CA ASN A 65 -1.90 10.22 -27.75
C ASN A 65 -2.23 11.13 -26.56
N GLY A 66 -2.56 10.56 -25.41
CA GLY A 66 -2.96 11.30 -24.22
C GLY A 66 -4.46 11.65 -24.20
N ILE A 67 -4.83 12.48 -23.22
CA ILE A 67 -6.20 12.96 -23.00
C ILE A 67 -6.18 14.48 -22.95
N SER A 68 -7.05 15.12 -23.74
CA SER A 68 -7.22 16.57 -23.73
C SER A 68 -8.23 17.00 -22.66
N VAL A 69 -7.82 17.86 -21.73
CA VAL A 69 -8.67 18.43 -20.67
C VAL A 69 -8.32 19.90 -20.51
N ALA A 70 -9.32 20.78 -20.57
CA ALA A 70 -9.18 22.22 -20.33
C ALA A 70 -8.01 22.89 -21.11
N GLY A 71 -7.80 22.50 -22.37
CA GLY A 71 -6.74 23.06 -23.22
C GLY A 71 -5.33 22.48 -22.99
N ARG A 72 -5.19 21.48 -22.10
CA ARG A 72 -3.94 20.74 -21.87
C ARG A 72 -4.06 19.32 -22.38
N ILE A 73 -2.96 18.77 -22.91
CA ILE A 73 -2.86 17.35 -23.27
C ILE A 73 -2.06 16.65 -22.20
N TYR A 74 -2.71 15.73 -21.50
CA TYR A 74 -2.09 14.88 -20.50
C TYR A 74 -1.60 13.60 -21.19
N GLN A 75 -0.31 13.30 -21.12
CA GLN A 75 0.33 12.15 -21.77
C GLN A 75 0.82 11.13 -20.75
N PHE A 76 0.89 9.86 -21.14
CA PHE A 76 1.30 8.79 -20.25
C PHE A 76 2.67 9.05 -19.61
N LEU A 77 2.72 8.96 -18.27
CA LEU A 77 3.92 9.22 -17.49
C LEU A 77 4.46 7.95 -16.83
N GLY A 78 3.61 7.15 -16.19
CA GLY A 78 4.04 5.94 -15.49
C GLY A 78 2.98 5.31 -14.62
N PHE A 79 3.35 4.25 -13.92
CA PHE A 79 2.47 3.51 -13.02
C PHE A 79 3.27 2.92 -11.87
N SER A 80 2.61 2.67 -10.74
CA SER A 80 3.11 1.77 -9.70
C SER A 80 2.60 0.34 -9.91
N HIS A 81 3.15 -0.65 -9.20
CA HIS A 81 2.57 -1.99 -9.18
C HIS A 81 1.14 -2.02 -8.64
N SER A 82 0.80 -1.17 -7.66
CA SER A 82 -0.58 -1.05 -7.19
C SER A 82 -1.48 -0.47 -8.26
N SER A 83 -1.01 0.56 -8.99
CA SER A 83 -1.76 1.17 -10.10
C SER A 83 -2.06 0.15 -11.20
N LEU A 84 -1.08 -0.67 -11.59
CA LEU A 84 -1.30 -1.73 -12.59
C LEU A 84 -2.38 -2.73 -12.17
N ARG A 85 -2.41 -3.13 -10.89
CA ARG A 85 -3.43 -4.07 -10.38
C ARG A 85 -4.83 -3.48 -10.37
N SER A 86 -4.95 -2.15 -10.29
CA SER A 86 -6.21 -1.42 -10.37
C SER A 86 -6.43 -0.78 -11.75
N HIS A 87 -5.74 -1.27 -12.79
CA HIS A 87 -5.79 -0.75 -14.16
C HIS A 87 -5.66 0.78 -14.27
N ALA A 88 -4.76 1.37 -13.49
CA ALA A 88 -4.53 2.81 -13.43
C ALA A 88 -3.10 3.21 -13.82
N ALA A 89 -2.95 4.45 -14.27
CA ALA A 89 -1.67 5.07 -14.59
C ALA A 89 -1.71 6.58 -14.35
N TRP A 90 -0.52 7.17 -14.18
CA TRP A 90 -0.32 8.61 -14.12
C TRP A 90 -0.05 9.18 -15.49
N PHE A 91 -0.65 10.32 -15.77
CA PHE A 91 -0.47 11.14 -16.96
C PHE A 91 -0.01 12.54 -16.56
N LEU A 92 0.67 13.23 -17.47
CA LEU A 92 1.27 14.54 -17.26
C LEU A 92 0.97 15.50 -18.41
N ALA A 93 0.52 16.71 -18.09
CA ALA A 93 0.53 17.84 -19.00
C ALA A 93 1.85 18.64 -18.88
N PRO A 94 2.41 19.18 -19.98
CA PRO A 94 3.61 20.01 -19.93
C PRO A 94 3.48 21.22 -19.00
N PHE A 95 4.54 21.54 -18.25
CA PHE A 95 4.61 22.71 -17.36
C PHE A 95 6.03 23.25 -17.24
N TYR A 96 6.17 24.51 -16.79
CA TYR A 96 7.47 25.08 -16.47
C TYR A 96 7.75 24.94 -14.97
N PHE A 97 8.94 24.46 -14.63
CA PHE A 97 9.42 24.39 -13.25
C PHE A 97 10.84 24.94 -13.18
N ARG A 98 11.05 25.98 -12.36
CA ARG A 98 12.36 26.66 -12.19
C ARG A 98 13.00 27.09 -13.51
N GLY A 99 12.18 27.57 -14.45
CA GLY A 99 12.63 28.02 -15.78
C GLY A 99 12.84 26.92 -16.81
N GLU A 100 12.68 25.64 -16.44
CA GLU A 100 12.82 24.51 -17.36
C GLU A 100 11.46 23.92 -17.73
N LEU A 101 11.28 23.57 -19.00
CA LEU A 101 10.08 22.87 -19.48
C LEU A 101 10.13 21.39 -19.08
N GLN A 102 9.17 21.00 -18.23
CA GLN A 102 8.96 19.63 -17.81
C GLN A 102 8.00 18.93 -18.78
N LEU A 103 8.54 17.94 -19.49
CA LEU A 103 7.80 17.03 -20.36
C LEU A 103 7.82 15.62 -19.74
N TYR A 104 6.82 14.80 -20.06
CA TYR A 104 6.76 13.42 -19.56
C TYR A 104 8.04 12.64 -19.88
N GLN A 105 8.62 12.87 -21.07
CA GLN A 105 9.87 12.27 -21.52
C GLN A 105 11.06 12.66 -20.65
N ASN A 106 11.15 13.93 -20.22
CA ASN A 106 12.26 14.43 -19.40
C ASN A 106 12.16 13.86 -17.98
N ILE A 107 10.94 13.81 -17.42
CA ILE A 107 10.71 13.17 -16.12
C ILE A 107 11.05 11.69 -16.18
N ILE A 108 10.58 10.96 -17.19
CA ILE A 108 10.90 9.53 -17.40
C ILE A 108 12.40 9.32 -17.57
N LYS A 109 13.08 10.11 -18.41
CA LYS A 109 14.54 10.04 -18.60
C LYS A 109 15.29 10.29 -17.30
N SER A 110 14.85 11.23 -16.47
CA SER A 110 15.48 11.49 -15.16
C SER A 110 15.41 10.30 -14.20
N LEU A 111 14.43 9.39 -14.38
CA LEU A 111 14.26 8.18 -13.60
C LEU A 111 15.07 6.99 -14.15
N ILE A 112 15.40 7.00 -15.44
CA ILE A 112 15.99 5.86 -16.16
C ILE A 112 17.42 6.19 -16.57
N GLN A 113 18.38 5.56 -15.90
CA GLN A 113 19.77 5.48 -16.38
C GLN A 113 20.06 4.16 -17.10
N ILE A 114 19.24 3.12 -16.87
CA ILE A 114 19.39 1.78 -17.46
C ILE A 114 18.02 1.32 -17.97
N PRO A 115 17.82 1.21 -19.30
CA PRO A 115 16.53 0.82 -19.90
C PRO A 115 15.99 -0.52 -19.39
N ALA A 116 16.86 -1.51 -19.17
CA ALA A 116 16.48 -2.84 -18.67
C ALA A 116 15.84 -2.82 -17.27
N LYS A 117 16.06 -1.78 -16.46
CA LYS A 117 15.45 -1.61 -15.13
C LYS A 117 14.32 -0.56 -15.10
N CYS A 118 13.91 -0.06 -16.26
CA CYS A 118 12.96 1.05 -16.43
C CYS A 118 11.63 0.85 -15.68
N ALA A 119 10.92 -0.24 -15.97
CA ALA A 119 9.59 -0.48 -15.40
C ALA A 119 9.61 -0.60 -13.86
N ALA A 120 10.63 -1.27 -13.31
CA ALA A 120 10.81 -1.40 -11.86
C ALA A 120 11.11 -0.04 -11.18
N ARG A 121 11.85 0.85 -11.85
CA ARG A 121 12.15 2.21 -11.35
C ARG A 121 10.92 3.11 -11.37
N ILE A 122 10.19 3.13 -12.49
CA ILE A 122 8.91 3.84 -12.61
C ILE A 122 7.96 3.33 -11.53
N GLY A 123 7.84 2.00 -11.39
CA GLY A 123 7.04 1.35 -10.37
C GLY A 123 7.30 1.86 -8.95
N GLN A 124 8.58 2.01 -8.58
CA GLN A 124 8.98 2.50 -7.26
C GLN A 124 8.75 4.00 -7.08
N ALA A 125 9.04 4.82 -8.09
CA ALA A 125 8.86 6.27 -8.02
C ALA A 125 7.39 6.70 -7.91
N PHE A 126 6.49 5.96 -8.57
CA PHE A 126 5.04 6.19 -8.50
C PHE A 126 4.36 5.44 -7.35
N SER A 127 5.10 4.66 -6.57
CA SER A 127 4.50 4.04 -5.39
C SER A 127 4.22 5.09 -4.33
N GLU A 128 3.03 4.99 -3.75
CA GLU A 128 2.62 5.82 -2.63
C GLU A 128 3.55 5.57 -1.43
N THR A 129 3.94 6.64 -0.76
CA THR A 129 4.70 6.60 0.49
C THR A 129 4.04 7.57 1.47
N PRO A 130 3.33 7.12 2.51
CA PRO A 130 2.53 8.03 3.35
C PRO A 130 3.33 9.16 4.00
N SER A 131 4.61 8.93 4.26
CA SER A 131 5.47 9.87 4.98
C SER A 131 6.90 9.86 4.44
N PHE A 132 7.64 10.93 4.72
CA PHE A 132 9.06 11.02 4.43
C PHE A 132 9.80 11.87 5.48
N ILE A 133 11.10 11.64 5.54
CA ILE A 133 12.02 12.30 6.47
C ILE A 133 13.20 12.85 5.68
N SER A 134 13.47 14.14 5.84
CA SER A 134 14.70 14.75 5.35
C SER A 134 15.86 14.29 6.24
N LEU A 135 16.82 13.57 5.67
CA LEU A 135 18.00 13.10 6.38
C LEU A 135 18.90 14.27 6.82
N GLU A 136 18.90 15.36 6.04
CA GLU A 136 19.66 16.58 6.34
C GLU A 136 19.06 17.33 7.54
N GLU A 137 17.75 17.59 7.53
CA GLU A 137 17.06 18.28 8.64
C GLU A 137 17.16 17.50 9.96
N THR A 138 17.08 16.18 9.88
CA THR A 138 17.12 15.30 11.07
C THR A 138 18.55 14.98 11.53
N GLY A 139 19.54 15.22 10.65
CA GLY A 139 20.93 14.83 10.87
C GLY A 139 21.13 13.32 10.93
N ILE A 140 20.20 12.52 10.42
CA ILE A 140 20.32 11.06 10.38
C ILE A 140 21.41 10.70 9.36
N GLN A 141 22.48 10.10 9.86
CA GLN A 141 23.56 9.58 9.04
C GLN A 141 23.22 8.17 8.55
N TRP A 142 23.81 7.77 7.43
CA TRP A 142 23.68 6.40 6.93
C TRP A 142 25.04 5.79 6.68
N ARG A 143 25.12 4.46 6.80
CA ARG A 143 26.32 3.70 6.46
C ARG A 143 25.95 2.42 5.73
N ASN A 144 26.82 1.99 4.83
CA ASN A 144 26.71 0.67 4.21
C ASN A 144 27.28 -0.38 5.16
N ILE A 145 26.56 -1.49 5.31
CA ILE A 145 27.02 -2.68 6.04
C ILE A 145 26.87 -3.92 5.13
N PRO A 146 27.70 -4.95 5.31
CA PRO A 146 27.60 -6.16 4.49
C PRO A 146 26.33 -6.95 4.81
N ASP A 147 25.88 -7.71 3.82
CA ASP A 147 24.88 -8.76 4.05
C ASP A 147 25.45 -9.86 4.93
N VAL A 148 24.61 -10.41 5.81
CA VAL A 148 24.94 -11.56 6.64
C VAL A 148 24.68 -12.83 5.83
N LYS A 149 25.75 -13.56 5.56
CA LYS A 149 25.75 -14.71 4.67
C LYS A 149 26.25 -15.94 5.43
N LYS A 150 25.62 -17.10 5.19
CA LYS A 150 26.11 -18.39 5.67
C LYS A 150 26.37 -19.28 4.45
N GLN A 151 27.51 -19.94 4.46
CA GLN A 151 27.79 -21.01 3.51
C GLN A 151 27.16 -22.30 4.03
N ASP A 152 26.33 -22.95 3.22
CA ASP A 152 25.79 -24.29 3.48
C ASP A 152 26.12 -25.19 2.30
N GLY A 153 27.21 -25.95 2.42
CA GLY A 153 27.81 -26.69 1.30
C GLY A 153 28.19 -25.76 0.16
N ASP A 154 27.68 -26.03 -1.04
CA ASP A 154 27.92 -25.21 -2.24
C ASP A 154 26.96 -24.00 -2.36
N ILE A 155 25.98 -23.88 -1.45
CA ILE A 155 24.96 -22.83 -1.51
C ILE A 155 25.28 -21.73 -0.51
N GLN A 156 25.49 -20.52 -1.00
CA GLN A 156 25.54 -19.33 -0.15
C GLN A 156 24.12 -18.81 0.09
N ARG A 157 23.70 -18.73 1.36
CA ARG A 157 22.42 -18.14 1.75
C ARG A 157 22.61 -16.77 2.38
N ILE A 158 21.76 -15.82 2.01
CA ILE A 158 21.74 -14.46 2.56
C ILE A 158 20.60 -14.38 3.58
N PHE A 159 20.93 -14.14 4.86
CA PHE A 159 19.96 -14.10 5.95
C PHE A 159 19.39 -12.68 6.19
N SER A 160 20.11 -11.67 5.73
CA SER A 160 19.76 -10.25 5.87
C SER A 160 19.10 -9.66 4.63
N ASP A 161 18.65 -10.48 3.66
CA ASP A 161 18.18 -10.00 2.36
C ASP A 161 17.05 -8.97 2.53
N GLY A 162 17.33 -7.72 2.17
CA GLY A 162 16.34 -6.65 2.21
C GLY A 162 16.13 -6.02 3.59
N VAL A 163 16.93 -6.36 4.61
CA VAL A 163 16.79 -5.85 5.99
C VAL A 163 18.04 -5.10 6.44
N GLY A 164 17.91 -3.81 6.69
CA GLY A 164 18.92 -2.96 7.34
C GLY A 164 18.55 -2.68 8.80
N THR A 165 19.31 -1.81 9.47
CA THR A 165 19.08 -1.43 10.86
C THR A 165 18.92 0.08 11.05
N ILE A 166 18.24 0.49 12.11
CA ILE A 166 18.07 1.89 12.51
C ILE A 166 18.28 2.02 14.02
N SER A 167 18.95 3.09 14.42
CA SER A 167 19.14 3.47 15.83
C SER A 167 17.84 3.95 16.48
N GLN A 168 17.76 3.85 17.81
CA GLN A 168 16.63 4.37 18.58
C GLN A 168 16.41 5.88 18.32
N ASP A 169 17.47 6.69 18.40
CA ASP A 169 17.40 8.13 18.19
C ASP A 169 16.86 8.50 16.80
N ALA A 170 17.28 7.77 15.75
CA ALA A 170 16.78 8.02 14.39
C ALA A 170 15.30 7.57 14.24
N LEU A 171 14.93 6.46 14.87
CA LEU A 171 13.58 5.91 14.86
C LEU A 171 12.58 6.86 15.56
N GLU A 172 12.96 7.44 16.68
CA GLU A 172 12.17 8.44 17.41
C GLU A 172 11.93 9.72 16.60
N LEU A 173 12.87 10.12 15.75
CA LEU A 173 12.67 11.25 14.82
C LEU A 173 11.69 10.91 13.68
N THR A 174 11.54 9.62 13.36
CA THR A 174 10.54 9.17 12.38
C THR A 174 9.14 9.19 12.95
N TRP A 175 9.02 8.95 14.26
CA TRP A 175 7.76 8.69 14.95
C TRP A 175 6.70 9.78 14.80
N PRO A 176 6.99 11.09 15.01
CA PRO A 176 5.99 12.14 14.87
C PRO A 176 5.39 12.27 13.47
N ARG A 177 6.12 11.78 12.45
CA ARG A 177 5.68 11.81 11.05
C ARG A 177 4.91 10.53 10.64
N LEU A 178 4.77 9.56 11.53
CA LEU A 178 3.98 8.35 11.36
C LEU A 178 2.64 8.55 12.08
N LEU A 179 1.55 8.14 11.43
CA LEU A 179 0.16 8.45 11.80
C LEU A 179 -0.09 8.50 13.31
N GLN A 180 -0.74 9.59 13.76
CA GLN A 180 -0.92 9.94 15.17
C GLN A 180 -1.61 8.81 15.96
N GLY A 181 -0.99 8.37 17.07
CA GLY A 181 -1.66 7.62 18.14
C GLY A 181 -1.20 6.18 18.41
N GLY A 182 -0.18 5.65 17.73
CA GLY A 182 0.36 4.30 18.02
C GLY A 182 1.49 4.28 19.08
N SER A 183 2.16 3.13 19.24
CA SER A 183 3.47 3.04 19.89
C SER A 183 4.60 3.28 18.88
N ILE A 184 5.76 3.75 19.33
CA ILE A 184 6.98 3.86 18.51
C ILE A 184 7.22 2.50 17.81
N PRO A 185 7.29 2.44 16.46
CA PRO A 185 7.45 1.20 15.75
C PRO A 185 8.86 0.68 15.95
N THR A 186 9.04 -0.64 15.92
CA THR A 186 10.37 -1.26 15.99
C THR A 186 10.96 -1.56 14.62
N CYS A 187 10.16 -1.47 13.55
CA CYS A 187 10.66 -1.57 12.19
C CYS A 187 9.86 -0.72 11.20
N LEU A 188 10.54 -0.31 10.14
CA LEU A 188 10.03 0.57 9.08
C LEU A 188 10.21 -0.11 7.73
N GLN A 189 9.17 -0.12 6.89
CA GLN A 189 9.31 -0.41 5.48
C GLN A 189 9.68 0.87 4.73
N ILE A 190 10.81 0.85 4.03
CA ILE A 190 11.40 2.07 3.48
C ILE A 190 11.59 2.03 1.96
N ARG A 191 11.64 3.23 1.38
CA ARG A 191 12.23 3.51 0.07
C ARG A 191 13.18 4.71 0.20
N TRP A 192 14.41 4.57 -0.30
CA TRP A 192 15.40 5.62 -0.18
C TRP A 192 16.42 5.53 -1.30
N GLY A 193 16.51 6.52 -2.21
CA GLY A 193 17.58 6.55 -3.21
C GLY A 193 17.81 5.25 -4.01
N GLY A 194 16.74 4.52 -4.38
CA GLY A 194 16.83 3.24 -5.10
C GLY A 194 17.01 2.01 -4.23
N VAL A 195 17.17 2.21 -2.92
CA VAL A 195 17.07 1.21 -1.86
C VAL A 195 15.61 0.95 -1.55
N LYS A 196 15.26 -0.35 -1.44
CA LYS A 196 13.95 -0.82 -0.97
C LYS A 196 14.17 -1.96 0.01
N GLY A 197 13.55 -1.88 1.18
CA GLY A 197 13.66 -2.92 2.19
C GLY A 197 13.01 -2.53 3.52
N MET A 198 13.43 -3.20 4.58
CA MET A 198 13.06 -2.94 5.97
C MET A 198 14.23 -2.32 6.73
N LEU A 199 13.94 -1.50 7.72
CA LEU A 199 14.88 -1.13 8.79
C LEU A 199 14.34 -1.65 10.11
N SER A 200 15.10 -2.47 10.83
CA SER A 200 14.79 -2.92 12.19
C SER A 200 15.56 -2.11 13.23
N LEU A 201 14.96 -1.87 14.39
CA LEU A 201 15.63 -1.23 15.52
C LEU A 201 16.82 -2.09 15.96
N ASP A 202 18.01 -1.49 16.00
CA ASP A 202 19.18 -2.05 16.65
C ASP A 202 19.60 -1.13 17.81
N THR A 203 19.29 -1.56 19.03
CA THR A 203 19.53 -0.81 20.27
C THR A 203 21.01 -0.63 20.61
N ARG A 204 21.92 -1.33 19.92
CA ARG A 204 23.37 -1.17 20.08
C ARG A 204 23.90 0.03 19.30
N LEU A 205 23.14 0.54 18.34
CA LEU A 205 23.50 1.72 17.56
C LEU A 205 23.38 2.98 18.43
N ARG A 206 24.44 3.80 18.44
CA ARG A 206 24.46 5.08 19.14
C ARG A 206 24.32 6.24 18.16
N GLY A 207 23.62 7.29 18.59
CA GLY A 207 23.34 8.47 17.78
C GLY A 207 22.31 8.20 16.69
N ARG A 208 22.18 9.14 15.74
CA ARG A 208 21.17 9.11 14.68
C ARG A 208 21.72 8.43 13.42
N VAL A 209 21.66 7.11 13.39
CA VAL A 209 22.22 6.30 12.30
C VAL A 209 21.21 5.31 11.74
N MET A 210 21.22 5.12 10.42
CA MET A 210 20.66 3.96 9.75
C MET A 210 21.74 3.17 8.99
N CYS A 211 21.64 1.85 8.96
CA CYS A 211 22.57 0.97 8.25
C CYS A 211 21.83 0.28 7.10
N ILE A 212 22.38 0.40 5.90
CA ILE A 212 21.82 -0.18 4.69
C ILE A 212 22.73 -1.30 4.19
N ARG A 213 22.13 -2.39 3.71
CA ARG A 213 22.84 -3.47 3.01
C ARG A 213 22.70 -3.27 1.52
N THR A 214 23.64 -2.55 0.92
CA THR A 214 23.51 -2.10 -0.48
C THR A 214 23.39 -3.29 -1.45
N GLU A 215 24.12 -4.39 -1.19
CA GLU A 215 24.09 -5.60 -2.01
C GLU A 215 22.67 -6.18 -2.19
N SER A 216 21.93 -6.37 -1.09
CA SER A 216 20.56 -6.89 -1.14
C SER A 216 19.49 -5.80 -1.32
N MET A 217 19.66 -4.61 -0.74
CA MET A 217 18.61 -3.60 -0.68
C MET A 217 18.62 -2.61 -1.86
N GLU A 218 19.77 -2.31 -2.47
CA GLU A 218 19.85 -1.36 -3.60
C GLU A 218 19.40 -2.03 -4.90
N LYS A 219 18.23 -1.63 -5.40
CA LYS A 219 17.69 -2.18 -6.65
C LYS A 219 18.26 -1.46 -7.86
N PHE A 220 18.65 -0.19 -7.68
CA PHE A 220 19.29 0.64 -8.67
C PHE A 220 20.04 1.83 -8.04
N PRO A 221 21.11 2.32 -8.67
CA PRO A 221 21.80 3.52 -8.21
C PRO A 221 20.91 4.75 -8.38
N SER A 222 20.91 5.63 -7.38
CA SER A 222 20.25 6.93 -7.43
C SER A 222 21.06 7.99 -6.70
N ARG A 223 20.97 9.23 -7.19
CA ARG A 223 21.49 10.43 -6.50
C ARG A 223 20.48 11.06 -5.54
N ASP A 224 19.22 10.68 -5.64
CA ASP A 224 18.11 11.21 -4.83
C ASP A 224 18.09 10.57 -3.44
N LYS A 225 18.99 11.02 -2.56
CA LYS A 225 19.23 10.46 -1.22
C LYS A 225 18.82 11.39 -0.07
N HIS A 226 18.18 12.51 -0.35
CA HIS A 226 17.83 13.53 0.66
C HIS A 226 16.70 13.06 1.57
N ASN A 227 15.71 12.35 1.02
CA ASN A 227 14.50 11.97 1.72
C ASN A 227 14.37 10.45 1.87
N LEU A 228 14.29 9.99 3.12
CA LEU A 228 13.89 8.63 3.47
C LEU A 228 12.36 8.54 3.44
N GLU A 229 11.80 7.76 2.53
CA GLU A 229 10.36 7.56 2.41
C GLU A 229 9.93 6.34 3.23
N ILE A 230 8.91 6.51 4.06
CA ILE A 230 8.34 5.43 4.88
C ILE A 230 7.05 4.98 4.21
N CYS A 231 7.03 3.70 3.84
CA CYS A 231 5.90 3.04 3.20
C CYS A 231 4.91 2.49 4.23
N ASP A 232 5.45 1.88 5.28
CA ASP A 232 4.69 1.27 6.37
C ASP A 232 5.57 1.18 7.63
N ALA A 233 4.95 1.00 8.78
CA ALA A 233 5.63 0.89 10.06
C ALA A 233 4.94 -0.15 10.95
N ALA A 234 5.73 -0.88 11.74
CA ALA A 234 5.23 -1.85 12.71
C ALA A 234 4.64 -1.18 13.96
N SER A 235 3.63 -0.34 13.79
CA SER A 235 2.96 0.36 14.89
C SER A 235 1.80 -0.42 15.50
N ARG A 236 1.27 -1.43 14.79
CA ARG A 236 0.19 -2.29 15.27
C ARG A 236 0.25 -3.69 14.66
N PRO A 237 -0.14 -4.73 15.40
CA PRO A 237 -0.27 -6.08 14.85
C PRO A 237 -1.38 -6.11 13.79
N LEU A 238 -1.07 -6.67 12.62
CA LEU A 238 -2.07 -6.90 11.56
C LEU A 238 -2.74 -8.25 11.80
N ARG A 239 -4.07 -8.30 11.79
CA ARG A 239 -4.80 -9.56 11.96
C ARG A 239 -4.47 -10.51 10.80
N LEU A 240 -4.12 -11.75 11.12
CA LEU A 240 -3.96 -12.78 10.09
C LEU A 240 -5.32 -13.15 9.49
N VAL A 241 -5.36 -13.18 8.17
CA VAL A 241 -6.48 -13.75 7.41
C VAL A 241 -5.92 -14.84 6.51
N LEU A 242 -6.61 -15.97 6.47
CA LEU A 242 -6.38 -16.94 5.40
C LEU A 242 -6.86 -16.33 4.09
N ASN A 243 -6.27 -16.79 3.01
CA ASN A 243 -6.70 -16.56 1.64
C ASN A 243 -6.63 -17.88 0.88
N ARG A 244 -7.17 -17.90 -0.33
CA ARG A 244 -7.21 -19.12 -1.16
C ARG A 244 -5.84 -19.75 -1.37
N GLN A 245 -4.79 -18.94 -1.51
CA GLN A 245 -3.43 -19.42 -1.74
C GLN A 245 -2.86 -20.09 -0.49
N MET A 246 -3.01 -19.46 0.67
CA MET A 246 -2.58 -20.03 1.94
C MET A 246 -3.34 -21.30 2.29
N ILE A 247 -4.66 -21.32 2.08
CA ILE A 247 -5.50 -22.51 2.30
C ILE A 247 -4.96 -23.67 1.46
N LYS A 248 -4.74 -23.44 0.15
CA LYS A 248 -4.19 -24.45 -0.74
C LYS A 248 -2.84 -25.00 -0.27
N ILE A 249 -1.91 -24.13 0.11
CA ILE A 249 -0.60 -24.56 0.63
C ILE A 249 -0.78 -25.41 1.89
N MET A 250 -1.67 -25.01 2.80
CA MET A 250 -1.93 -25.76 4.03
C MET A 250 -2.63 -27.10 3.77
N GLU A 251 -3.55 -27.17 2.81
CA GLU A 251 -4.16 -28.42 2.33
C GLU A 251 -3.09 -29.36 1.76
N ASP A 252 -2.18 -28.85 0.93
CA ASP A 252 -1.06 -29.63 0.36
C ASP A 252 -0.09 -30.12 1.46
N LEU A 253 0.01 -29.40 2.58
CA LEU A 253 0.78 -29.81 3.77
C LEU A 253 0.00 -30.75 4.72
N GLY A 254 -1.23 -31.15 4.37
CA GLY A 254 -2.02 -32.13 5.12
C GLY A 254 -2.96 -31.52 6.18
N VAL A 255 -3.23 -30.21 6.15
CA VAL A 255 -4.24 -29.61 7.03
C VAL A 255 -5.64 -30.02 6.58
N GLU A 256 -6.38 -30.66 7.47
CA GLU A 256 -7.75 -31.13 7.25
C GLU A 256 -8.73 -30.01 6.86
N ASN A 257 -9.59 -30.27 5.87
CA ASN A 257 -10.60 -29.31 5.41
C ASN A 257 -11.53 -28.82 6.53
N SER A 258 -11.79 -29.69 7.52
CA SER A 258 -12.60 -29.37 8.70
C SER A 258 -12.06 -28.17 9.50
N PHE A 259 -10.75 -27.93 9.46
CA PHE A 259 -10.11 -26.77 10.08
C PHE A 259 -10.58 -25.45 9.45
N PHE A 260 -10.52 -25.36 8.12
CA PHE A 260 -10.92 -24.14 7.41
C PHE A 260 -12.42 -23.89 7.52
N LEU A 261 -13.24 -24.94 7.38
CA LEU A 261 -14.69 -24.86 7.50
C LEU A 261 -15.12 -24.39 8.89
N ARG A 262 -14.45 -24.88 9.95
CA ARG A 262 -14.69 -24.42 11.32
C ARG A 262 -14.37 -22.94 11.50
N LEU A 263 -13.21 -22.48 11.01
CA LEU A 263 -12.86 -21.05 11.09
C LEU A 263 -13.83 -20.17 10.31
N GLN A 264 -14.26 -20.62 9.13
CA GLN A 264 -15.26 -19.92 8.33
C GLN A 264 -16.61 -19.85 9.05
N ALA A 265 -17.06 -20.93 9.69
CA ALA A 265 -18.29 -20.97 10.45
C ALA A 265 -18.25 -19.99 11.65
N ILE A 266 -17.15 -19.97 12.40
CA ILE A 266 -16.94 -19.02 13.51
C ILE A 266 -17.06 -17.58 13.02
N GLU A 267 -16.44 -17.23 11.89
CA GLU A 267 -16.55 -15.88 11.34
C GLU A 267 -17.96 -15.57 10.83
N LEU A 268 -18.65 -16.54 10.24
CA LEU A 268 -20.03 -16.37 9.79
C LEU A 268 -20.96 -16.08 10.97
N ASP A 269 -20.83 -16.84 12.06
CA ASP A 269 -21.63 -16.63 13.27
C ASP A 269 -21.31 -15.29 13.93
N ARG A 270 -20.03 -14.89 13.95
CA ARG A 270 -19.62 -13.54 14.38
C ARG A 270 -20.30 -12.47 13.55
N LEU A 271 -20.27 -12.56 12.22
CA LEU A 271 -20.88 -11.58 11.32
C LEU A 271 -22.40 -11.51 11.47
N ARG A 272 -23.07 -12.65 11.73
CA ARG A 272 -24.50 -12.68 12.05
C ARG A 272 -24.81 -12.00 13.39
N ALA A 273 -23.92 -12.15 14.37
CA ALA A 273 -24.07 -11.54 15.68
C ALA A 273 -23.75 -10.03 15.72
N VAL A 274 -23.03 -9.47 14.72
CA VAL A 274 -22.65 -8.05 14.72
C VAL A 274 -23.84 -7.12 14.90
N THR A 275 -24.96 -7.44 14.26
CA THR A 275 -26.16 -6.58 14.23
C THR A 275 -27.14 -6.87 15.37
N THR A 276 -26.83 -7.75 16.33
CA THR A 276 -27.76 -8.11 17.43
C THR A 276 -27.93 -6.99 18.45
N ASP A 277 -26.88 -6.21 18.70
CA ASP A 277 -26.93 -5.02 19.56
C ASP A 277 -26.01 -3.91 19.04
N ALA A 278 -26.31 -2.68 19.45
CA ALA A 278 -25.59 -1.50 19.02
C ALA A 278 -24.12 -1.48 19.51
N TYR A 279 -23.83 -2.11 20.64
CA TYR A 279 -22.47 -2.19 21.18
C TYR A 279 -21.56 -3.04 20.28
N ASN A 280 -22.04 -4.22 19.89
CA ASN A 280 -21.37 -5.13 18.96
C ASN A 280 -21.23 -4.49 17.57
N THR A 281 -22.27 -3.80 17.09
CA THR A 281 -22.22 -3.06 15.82
C THR A 281 -21.15 -1.98 15.86
N GLY A 282 -21.14 -1.11 16.88
CA GLY A 282 -20.14 -0.05 17.00
C GLY A 282 -18.73 -0.63 17.12
N THR A 283 -18.55 -1.70 17.90
CA THR A 283 -17.24 -2.36 18.02
C THR A 283 -16.77 -2.96 16.69
N PHE A 284 -17.68 -3.58 15.94
CA PHE A 284 -17.40 -4.10 14.61
C PHE A 284 -16.98 -2.99 13.63
N LEU A 285 -17.74 -1.90 13.54
CA LEU A 285 -17.41 -0.77 12.67
C LEU A 285 -16.04 -0.17 13.01
N HIS A 286 -15.74 -0.02 14.31
CA HIS A 286 -14.44 0.45 14.76
C HIS A 286 -13.31 -0.48 14.30
N MET A 287 -13.47 -1.79 14.49
CA MET A 287 -12.48 -2.78 14.04
C MET A 287 -12.29 -2.80 12.51
N GLN A 288 -13.36 -2.53 11.74
CA GLN A 288 -13.28 -2.41 10.27
C GLN A 288 -12.78 -1.04 9.80
N GLY A 289 -12.57 -0.08 10.71
CA GLY A 289 -12.16 1.28 10.37
C GLY A 289 -13.24 2.10 9.66
N ILE A 290 -14.52 1.75 9.81
CA ILE A 290 -15.63 2.41 9.13
C ILE A 290 -16.11 3.60 9.97
N GLY A 291 -16.15 4.78 9.33
CA GLY A 291 -16.71 5.99 9.93
C GLY A 291 -15.94 6.50 11.16
N LEU A 292 -14.65 6.19 11.29
CA LEU A 292 -13.82 6.65 12.41
C LEU A 292 -13.76 8.19 12.48
N ASN A 293 -13.57 8.84 11.33
CA ASN A 293 -13.44 10.31 11.25
C ASN A 293 -14.75 11.06 11.54
N CYS A 294 -15.89 10.40 11.40
CA CYS A 294 -17.21 10.96 11.75
C CYS A 294 -17.76 10.37 13.05
N PHE A 295 -16.93 9.66 13.83
CA PHE A 295 -17.31 9.04 15.10
C PHE A 295 -18.51 8.08 15.03
N LEU A 296 -18.81 7.51 13.86
CA LEU A 296 -19.95 6.62 13.64
C LEU A 296 -20.00 5.44 14.63
N PRO A 297 -18.90 4.73 14.92
CA PRO A 297 -18.90 3.66 15.93
C PRO A 297 -19.36 4.11 17.32
N THR A 298 -18.91 5.28 17.75
CA THR A 298 -19.23 5.86 19.05
C THR A 298 -20.66 6.39 19.06
N PHE A 299 -21.10 6.98 17.95
CA PHE A 299 -22.46 7.46 17.77
C PHE A 299 -23.49 6.32 17.88
N ILE A 300 -23.28 5.20 17.17
CA ILE A 300 -24.16 4.02 17.28
C ILE A 300 -24.23 3.50 18.72
N LYS A 301 -23.09 3.44 19.42
CA LYS A 301 -23.04 3.05 20.84
C LYS A 301 -23.77 4.04 21.75
N ALA A 302 -23.77 5.33 21.40
CA ALA A 302 -24.43 6.37 22.18
C ALA A 302 -25.95 6.34 22.00
N LEU A 303 -26.45 6.07 20.79
CA LEU A 303 -27.89 5.95 20.52
C LEU A 303 -28.57 4.95 21.44
N ASP A 304 -27.92 3.80 21.66
CA ASP A 304 -28.40 2.74 22.57
C ASP A 304 -28.56 3.25 24.02
N LYS A 305 -27.64 4.09 24.49
CA LYS A 305 -27.73 4.71 25.84
C LYS A 305 -28.94 5.63 25.99
N TYR A 306 -29.43 6.20 24.88
CA TYR A 306 -30.64 7.03 24.85
C TYR A 306 -31.89 6.22 24.46
N GLY A 307 -31.80 4.90 24.35
CA GLY A 307 -32.91 4.03 23.95
C GLY A 307 -33.31 4.16 22.48
N ILE A 308 -32.42 4.68 21.63
CA ILE A 308 -32.67 4.86 20.19
C ILE A 308 -32.06 3.66 19.44
N ASP A 309 -32.91 2.88 18.78
CA ASP A 309 -32.46 1.79 17.93
C ASP A 309 -32.05 2.30 16.55
N TYR A 310 -30.74 2.31 16.26
CA TYR A 310 -30.21 2.73 14.97
C TYR A 310 -30.78 1.94 13.78
N ARG A 311 -31.31 0.73 14.00
CA ARG A 311 -31.88 -0.11 12.94
C ARG A 311 -33.20 0.42 12.41
N GLN A 312 -33.87 1.29 13.16
CA GLN A 312 -35.08 1.97 12.70
C GLN A 312 -34.77 3.12 11.73
N ASP A 313 -33.53 3.61 11.72
CA ASP A 313 -33.06 4.58 10.74
C ASP A 313 -32.55 3.86 9.49
N ASP A 314 -33.14 4.16 8.34
CA ASP A 314 -32.80 3.49 7.08
C ASP A 314 -31.36 3.73 6.67
N PHE A 315 -30.82 4.93 6.88
CA PHE A 315 -29.46 5.25 6.48
C PHE A 315 -28.44 4.47 7.33
N LEU A 316 -28.56 4.53 8.65
CA LEU A 316 -27.66 3.83 9.58
C LEU A 316 -27.73 2.32 9.39
N ARG A 317 -28.94 1.77 9.24
CA ARG A 317 -29.15 0.35 8.95
C ARG A 317 -28.46 -0.06 7.65
N ILE A 318 -28.70 0.65 6.54
CA ILE A 318 -28.11 0.33 5.23
C ILE A 318 -26.59 0.41 5.27
N VAL A 319 -26.01 1.40 5.96
CA VAL A 319 -24.56 1.53 6.12
C VAL A 319 -23.99 0.29 6.83
N VAL A 320 -24.56 -0.12 7.96
CA VAL A 320 -24.09 -1.28 8.72
C VAL A 320 -24.25 -2.58 7.91
N GLU A 321 -25.42 -2.80 7.31
CA GLU A 321 -25.69 -3.96 6.46
C GLU A 321 -24.71 -4.03 5.28
N SER A 322 -24.40 -2.90 4.65
CA SER A 322 -23.44 -2.83 3.55
C SER A 322 -22.04 -3.27 3.95
N VAL A 323 -21.60 -2.91 5.16
CA VAL A 323 -20.29 -3.34 5.70
C VAL A 323 -20.30 -4.84 5.97
N VAL A 324 -21.37 -5.37 6.58
CA VAL A 324 -21.51 -6.82 6.83
C VAL A 324 -21.53 -7.60 5.50
N LEU A 325 -22.30 -7.15 4.51
CA LEU A 325 -22.36 -7.74 3.17
C LEU A 325 -21.01 -7.68 2.45
N ARG A 326 -20.23 -6.62 2.65
CA ARG A 326 -18.86 -6.53 2.13
C ARG A 326 -17.97 -7.62 2.74
N GLU A 327 -17.98 -7.81 4.06
CA GLU A 327 -17.18 -8.86 4.70
C GLU A 327 -17.63 -10.27 4.30
N LEU A 328 -18.94 -10.52 4.20
CA LEU A 328 -19.49 -11.78 3.68
C LEU A 328 -19.02 -12.06 2.24
N ARG A 329 -18.98 -11.04 1.37
CA ARG A 329 -18.45 -11.17 0.01
C ARG A 329 -16.96 -11.49 0.01
N LEU A 330 -16.16 -10.88 0.90
CA LEU A 330 -14.74 -11.20 1.05
C LEU A 330 -14.55 -12.65 1.52
N LEU A 331 -15.36 -13.11 2.46
CA LEU A 331 -15.35 -14.49 2.95
C LEU A 331 -15.70 -15.48 1.82
N LYS A 332 -16.78 -15.24 1.08
CA LYS A 332 -17.27 -16.10 -0.01
C LYS A 332 -16.32 -16.11 -1.22
N HIS A 333 -15.92 -14.93 -1.71
CA HIS A 333 -15.22 -14.80 -2.99
C HIS A 333 -13.71 -14.71 -2.88
N LYS A 334 -13.15 -14.45 -1.69
CA LYS A 334 -11.69 -14.39 -1.49
C LYS A 334 -11.18 -15.36 -0.44
N ALA A 335 -12.07 -16.14 0.19
CA ALA A 335 -11.74 -17.00 1.32
C ALA A 335 -10.99 -16.23 2.42
N ARG A 336 -11.36 -14.95 2.63
CA ARG A 336 -10.72 -14.07 3.61
C ARG A 336 -11.20 -14.43 5.01
N ILE A 337 -10.66 -15.52 5.56
CA ILE A 337 -11.09 -16.08 6.85
C ILE A 337 -10.17 -15.55 7.96
N PRO A 338 -10.65 -14.74 8.91
CA PRO A 338 -9.82 -14.29 10.03
C PRO A 338 -9.37 -15.45 10.93
N VAL A 339 -8.13 -15.38 11.40
CA VAL A 339 -7.58 -16.32 12.39
C VAL A 339 -7.42 -15.58 13.70
N SER A 340 -8.26 -15.87 14.70
CA SER A 340 -8.36 -15.07 15.93
C SER A 340 -7.04 -14.93 16.71
N LYS A 341 -6.21 -15.98 16.73
CA LYS A 341 -4.89 -15.99 17.38
C LYS A 341 -3.73 -15.71 16.41
N GLY A 342 -4.03 -15.47 15.14
CA GLY A 342 -3.02 -15.28 14.11
C GLY A 342 -2.70 -13.79 13.89
N VAL A 343 -1.43 -13.49 13.68
CA VAL A 343 -0.95 -12.14 13.40
C VAL A 343 -0.05 -12.18 12.16
N THR A 344 -0.18 -11.18 11.29
CA THR A 344 0.76 -10.92 10.20
C THR A 344 1.78 -9.91 10.70
N LEU A 345 3.05 -10.31 10.65
CA LEU A 345 4.19 -9.53 11.13
C LEU A 345 5.16 -9.29 9.98
N PHE A 346 5.99 -8.25 10.12
CA PHE A 346 7.13 -8.07 9.23
C PHE A 346 8.21 -9.09 9.58
N GLY A 347 8.71 -9.80 8.57
CA GLY A 347 9.93 -10.60 8.72
C GLY A 347 11.13 -9.67 8.84
N ILE A 348 11.85 -9.79 9.95
CA ILE A 348 13.12 -9.07 10.20
C ILE A 348 14.21 -10.09 10.54
N MET A 349 15.46 -9.66 10.41
CA MET A 349 16.62 -10.44 10.81
C MET A 349 16.93 -10.22 12.30
N ASP A 350 17.29 -11.29 13.03
CA ASP A 350 17.94 -11.15 14.34
C ASP A 350 19.41 -10.73 14.16
N GLU A 351 19.70 -9.48 14.52
CA GLU A 351 21.04 -8.89 14.44
C GLU A 351 21.92 -9.24 15.66
N THR A 352 21.36 -9.91 16.67
CA THR A 352 22.07 -10.27 17.91
C THR A 352 22.57 -11.72 17.91
N GLY A 353 22.00 -12.59 17.07
CA GLY A 353 22.31 -14.02 17.06
C GLY A 353 21.85 -14.73 18.33
N SER A 354 20.85 -14.16 19.01
CA SER A 354 20.27 -14.72 20.24
C SER A 354 19.23 -15.80 19.94
N GLU A 355 18.63 -15.77 18.75
CA GLU A 355 17.79 -16.86 18.25
C GLU A 355 18.67 -17.96 17.62
N GLY A 356 19.31 -18.73 18.48
CA GLY A 356 20.15 -19.87 18.12
C GLY A 356 19.60 -21.19 18.64
N GLY A 357 19.00 -21.95 17.73
CA GLY A 357 18.89 -23.41 17.74
C GLY A 357 19.49 -23.95 16.45
#